data_AF-A0A085ZMZ4-F1
#
_entry.id   AF-A0A085ZMZ4-F1
#
_cell.length_a   1.000
_cell.length_b   1.000
_cell.length_c   1.000
_cell.angle_alpha   90.00
_cell.angle_beta   90.00
_cell.angle_gamma   90.00
#
_symmetry.space_group_name_H-M   'P 1'
#
loop_
_entity.id
_entity.type
_entity.pdbx_description
1 polymer ?
#
loop_
_entity_poly.entity_id
_entity_poly.type
_entity_poly.pdbx_seq_one_letter_code
_entity_poly.pdbx_strand_id
1 'polypeptide(L)'
;MRKLLFFISYCLLLLSSQSFFAQKDKEIHIEHSDNAEVNEILAPGAVLLSGNVRVSHDGVVLTCNKAYVFKKENYLKAFGNVQLVQGDTLFLNSKYAEYSGNSKKAFATGDAVMTSPDGTLQTDTINFDRNIQQVFYNTKGTIINKDNVLVSKSGRYYATEKKFQFLTEVTITNPKYVIKSNHLDYYSNSGHTYLFGPSTITSNTNYIYTEKGFYDTKKNLAHFLRKSYIKYDDRRIEGDSLFYNRNTEFASATRNVKITDSINKGIVKGHYAELYKLKDSMFVTKRAVAINLVENDSVYIHGKKLMVTGKEGERILRAYNNARFYKVDMSGKCDSIHSNSKTALTKLIGKPILWNGESQITGDIMHLIGNNTTKKLDSLKVLNNTFLISRDTLGTGYNQVKGLNLFGKFRDGKLHDVDVIKNTEVVYFMRNDANELIGINKNVSSKINLILENNAVETITFFNKVDGDIFPEDELPENARKLKGMVWRGDERIKSKDDIFSAEENELNDKLIKEGKDEAAKENVPMKVREETLNYDKKKPAVKAKVPPKKKDIKEKTKK
;
A
#
# COMPACT_ATOMS: atom_id res chain seq x y z
N MET A 1 12.58 -51.58 -43.07
CA MET A 1 13.26 -52.01 -41.82
C MET A 1 14.76 -52.33 -41.96
N ARG A 2 15.36 -52.38 -43.17
CA ARG A 2 16.82 -52.62 -43.34
C ARG A 2 17.72 -51.37 -43.44
N LYS A 3 17.15 -50.16 -43.55
CA LYS A 3 17.90 -48.88 -43.53
C LYS A 3 17.94 -48.19 -42.16
N LEU A 4 17.13 -48.65 -41.19
CA LEU A 4 17.13 -48.12 -39.81
C LEU A 4 18.17 -48.82 -38.91
N LEU A 5 18.54 -50.07 -39.23
CA LEU A 5 19.57 -50.84 -38.51
C LEU A 5 21.00 -50.40 -38.83
N PHE A 6 21.24 -49.80 -40.00
CA PHE A 6 22.58 -49.30 -40.38
C PHE A 6 22.93 -47.95 -39.71
N PHE A 7 21.93 -47.14 -39.35
CA PHE A 7 22.17 -45.87 -38.65
C PHE A 7 22.44 -46.08 -37.15
N ILE A 8 21.86 -47.15 -36.56
CA ILE A 8 22.08 -47.52 -35.16
C ILE A 8 23.48 -48.15 -34.96
N SER A 9 24.04 -48.83 -35.97
CA SER A 9 25.39 -49.40 -35.90
C SER A 9 26.52 -48.36 -36.05
N TYR A 10 26.26 -47.18 -36.63
CA TYR A 10 27.28 -46.12 -36.76
C TYR A 10 27.27 -45.14 -35.57
N CYS A 11 26.16 -45.03 -34.84
CA CYS A 11 26.09 -44.27 -33.58
C CYS A 11 26.68 -45.03 -32.37
N LEU A 12 26.83 -46.36 -32.46
CA LEU A 12 27.40 -47.19 -31.37
C LEU A 12 28.93 -47.33 -31.41
N LEU A 13 29.61 -46.76 -32.43
CA LEU A 13 31.08 -46.77 -32.57
C LEU A 13 31.75 -45.40 -32.29
N LEU A 14 30.97 -44.40 -31.86
CA LEU A 14 31.47 -43.11 -31.35
C LEU A 14 31.33 -42.99 -29.82
N LEU A 15 31.08 -44.10 -29.14
CA LEU A 15 30.81 -44.19 -27.70
C LEU A 15 31.96 -44.82 -26.89
N SER A 16 33.15 -44.93 -27.47
CA SER A 16 34.37 -45.33 -26.76
C SER A 16 35.40 -44.20 -26.84
N SER A 17 35.89 -43.76 -25.67
CA SER A 17 36.91 -42.74 -25.42
C SER A 17 36.48 -41.27 -25.46
N GLN A 18 35.44 -40.91 -24.72
CA GLN A 18 35.48 -39.66 -23.96
C GLN A 18 36.30 -39.94 -22.71
N SER A 19 37.62 -39.87 -22.84
CA SER A 19 38.48 -39.74 -21.66
C SER A 19 38.05 -38.44 -20.99
N PHE A 20 37.25 -38.55 -19.93
CA PHE A 20 37.13 -37.49 -18.95
C PHE A 20 38.56 -37.20 -18.50
N PHE A 21 39.16 -36.13 -19.03
CA PHE A 21 40.21 -35.44 -18.30
C PHE A 21 39.52 -34.87 -17.06
N ALA A 22 39.38 -35.71 -16.03
CA ALA A 22 39.31 -35.22 -14.67
C ALA A 22 40.59 -34.41 -14.50
N GLN A 23 40.45 -33.09 -14.54
CA GLN A 23 41.54 -32.18 -14.21
C GLN A 23 41.97 -32.60 -12.80
N LYS A 24 43.18 -33.17 -12.66
CA LYS A 24 43.70 -33.64 -11.38
C LYS A 24 43.52 -32.48 -10.39
N ASP A 25 42.81 -32.72 -9.29
CA ASP A 25 42.58 -31.68 -8.29
C ASP A 25 43.93 -31.12 -7.88
N LYS A 26 44.02 -29.78 -7.86
CA LYS A 26 45.26 -29.12 -7.46
C LYS A 26 45.55 -29.53 -6.01
N GLU A 27 46.82 -29.79 -5.74
CA GLU A 27 47.25 -30.18 -4.40
C GLU A 27 47.47 -28.92 -3.56
N ILE A 28 47.28 -29.03 -2.25
CA ILE A 28 47.62 -27.95 -1.32
C ILE A 28 49.15 -27.80 -1.29
N HIS A 29 49.63 -26.60 -1.62
CA HIS A 29 51.05 -26.28 -1.69
C HIS A 29 51.48 -25.51 -0.44
N ILE A 30 52.46 -26.06 0.29
CA ILE A 30 53.10 -25.36 1.41
C ILE A 30 54.14 -24.40 0.81
N GLU A 31 53.95 -23.11 1.01
CA GLU A 31 54.85 -22.08 0.48
C GLU A 31 55.95 -21.69 1.47
N HIS A 32 55.59 -21.59 2.76
CA HIS A 32 56.54 -21.24 3.82
C HIS A 32 56.08 -21.76 5.18
N SER A 33 57.05 -22.07 6.05
CA SER A 33 56.88 -22.30 7.48
C SER A 33 58.24 -22.15 8.17
N ASP A 34 58.28 -21.64 9.39
CA ASP A 34 59.56 -21.50 10.11
C ASP A 34 60.06 -22.86 10.63
N ASN A 35 59.13 -23.73 11.05
CA ASN A 35 59.44 -25.12 11.42
C ASN A 35 58.44 -26.09 10.79
N ALA A 36 58.92 -27.26 10.37
CA ALA A 36 58.12 -28.37 9.86
C ALA A 36 58.54 -29.69 10.51
N GLU A 37 57.59 -30.41 11.12
CA GLU A 37 57.81 -31.70 11.78
C GLU A 37 56.77 -32.71 11.29
N VAL A 38 57.15 -33.99 11.23
CA VAL A 38 56.22 -35.12 11.05
C VAL A 38 56.18 -35.89 12.36
N ASN A 39 55.01 -35.90 13.01
CA ASN A 39 54.82 -36.57 14.29
C ASN A 39 53.63 -37.52 14.20
N GLU A 40 53.91 -38.78 13.86
CA GLU A 40 52.90 -39.83 13.65
C GLU A 40 52.13 -40.20 14.93
N ILE A 41 52.63 -39.81 16.11
CA ILE A 41 51.94 -40.04 17.39
C ILE A 41 50.90 -38.95 17.66
N LEU A 42 51.26 -37.67 17.45
CA LEU A 42 50.38 -36.53 17.73
C LEU A 42 49.38 -36.25 16.60
N ALA A 43 49.76 -36.47 15.34
CA ALA A 43 48.90 -36.25 14.19
C ALA A 43 49.29 -37.21 13.04
N PRO A 44 48.77 -38.45 13.03
CA PRO A 44 49.07 -39.44 12.01
C PRO A 44 48.84 -38.92 10.59
N GLY A 45 49.84 -39.06 9.72
CA GLY A 45 49.75 -38.64 8.31
C GLY A 45 49.78 -37.12 8.05
N ALA A 46 49.97 -36.28 9.07
CA ALA A 46 50.06 -34.83 8.91
C ALA A 46 51.51 -34.32 8.99
N VAL A 47 51.79 -33.29 8.20
CA VAL A 47 52.95 -32.42 8.42
C VAL A 47 52.51 -31.27 9.35
N LEU A 48 53.17 -31.14 10.49
CA LEU A 48 52.95 -30.06 11.45
C LEU A 48 53.84 -28.88 11.07
N LEU A 49 53.21 -27.75 10.75
CA LEU A 49 53.87 -26.50 10.41
C LEU A 49 53.67 -25.51 11.55
N SER A 50 54.70 -24.75 11.92
CA SER A 50 54.60 -23.69 12.93
C SER A 50 55.45 -22.46 12.60
N GLY A 51 55.07 -21.33 13.19
CA GLY A 51 55.66 -20.02 12.93
C GLY A 51 54.84 -19.23 11.90
N ASN A 52 55.50 -18.65 10.90
CA ASN A 52 54.85 -17.91 9.82
C ASN A 52 54.36 -18.85 8.70
N VAL A 53 53.36 -19.69 9.00
CA VAL A 53 52.88 -20.68 8.02
C VAL A 53 52.15 -19.98 6.87
N ARG A 54 52.51 -20.32 5.62
CA ARG A 54 51.84 -19.88 4.39
C ARG A 54 51.60 -21.07 3.47
N VAL A 55 50.34 -21.25 3.08
CA VAL A 55 49.88 -22.36 2.25
C VAL A 55 49.01 -21.80 1.13
N SER A 56 49.13 -22.33 -0.08
CA SER A 56 48.29 -21.93 -1.20
C SER A 56 47.61 -23.10 -1.90
N HIS A 57 46.41 -22.86 -2.41
CA HIS A 57 45.65 -23.82 -3.19
C HIS A 57 44.68 -23.13 -4.13
N ASP A 58 44.87 -23.31 -5.43
CA ASP A 58 43.94 -22.85 -6.47
C ASP A 58 43.57 -21.36 -6.33
N GLY A 59 44.60 -20.50 -6.25
CA GLY A 59 44.45 -19.05 -6.16
C GLY A 59 44.07 -18.49 -4.77
N VAL A 60 43.94 -19.36 -3.76
CA VAL A 60 43.72 -18.98 -2.36
C VAL A 60 45.03 -19.09 -1.60
N VAL A 61 45.35 -18.08 -0.79
CA VAL A 61 46.49 -18.09 0.13
C VAL A 61 45.95 -18.10 1.55
N LEU A 62 46.44 -19.02 2.37
CA LEU A 62 46.15 -19.11 3.80
C LEU A 62 47.43 -18.87 4.59
N THR A 63 47.36 -17.99 5.59
CA THR A 63 48.41 -17.78 6.58
C THR A 63 47.89 -18.07 7.99
N CYS A 64 48.75 -18.58 8.88
CA CYS A 64 48.41 -18.86 10.27
C CYS A 64 49.67 -19.08 11.13
N ASN A 65 49.49 -19.24 12.44
CA ASN A 65 50.59 -19.55 13.36
C ASN A 65 50.99 -21.04 13.38
N LYS A 66 50.02 -21.94 13.14
CA LYS A 66 50.24 -23.39 13.16
C LYS A 66 49.28 -24.09 12.19
N ALA A 67 49.76 -25.05 11.43
CA ALA A 67 48.92 -25.85 10.54
C ALA A 67 49.23 -27.34 10.59
N TYR A 68 48.21 -28.18 10.41
CA TYR A 68 48.33 -29.60 10.14
C TYR A 68 47.92 -29.85 8.70
N VAL A 69 48.88 -30.25 7.87
CA VAL A 69 48.65 -30.50 6.43
C VAL A 69 48.68 -31.99 6.16
N PHE A 70 47.53 -32.54 5.79
CA PHE A 70 47.30 -33.93 5.46
C PHE A 70 47.42 -34.09 3.94
N LYS A 71 48.64 -34.41 3.47
CA LYS A 71 48.95 -34.42 2.03
C LYS A 71 48.18 -35.48 1.24
N LYS A 72 47.95 -36.66 1.81
CA LYS A 72 47.22 -37.75 1.13
C LYS A 72 45.73 -37.40 0.97
N GLU A 73 45.16 -36.77 1.99
CA GLU A 73 43.77 -36.36 2.06
C GLU A 73 43.52 -35.01 1.36
N ASN A 74 44.59 -34.32 0.93
CA ASN A 74 44.57 -32.96 0.39
C ASN A 74 43.74 -32.03 1.28
N TYR A 75 44.09 -31.97 2.57
CA TYR A 75 43.33 -31.27 3.60
C TYR A 75 44.25 -30.55 4.58
N LEU A 76 43.79 -29.42 5.13
CA LEU A 76 44.55 -28.63 6.10
C LEU A 76 43.68 -28.18 7.28
N LYS A 77 44.28 -28.16 8.48
CA LYS A 77 43.75 -27.49 9.69
C LYS A 77 44.71 -26.36 10.06
N ALA A 78 44.22 -25.14 10.22
CA ALA A 78 44.99 -23.95 10.53
C ALA A 78 44.56 -23.34 11.86
N PHE A 79 45.51 -22.97 12.70
CA PHE A 79 45.30 -22.48 14.06
C PHE A 79 46.08 -21.19 14.30
N GLY A 80 45.43 -20.24 14.98
CA GLY A 80 46.03 -18.97 15.42
C GLY A 80 46.21 -17.97 14.28
N ASN A 81 45.62 -16.79 14.43
CA ASN A 81 45.66 -15.68 13.45
C ASN A 81 45.48 -16.16 12.01
N VAL A 82 44.46 -16.99 11.78
CA VAL A 82 44.22 -17.56 10.45
C VAL A 82 43.70 -16.46 9.54
N GLN A 83 44.36 -16.27 8.40
CA GLN A 83 43.93 -15.35 7.36
C GLN A 83 43.86 -16.10 6.04
N LEU A 84 42.73 -16.01 5.36
CA LEU A 84 42.50 -16.59 4.04
C LEU A 84 42.23 -15.44 3.07
N VAL A 85 42.99 -15.41 1.98
CA VAL A 85 42.94 -14.39 0.94
C VAL A 85 42.66 -15.05 -0.41
N GLN A 86 41.64 -14.58 -1.12
CA GLN A 86 41.34 -15.02 -2.49
C GLN A 86 41.39 -13.82 -3.44
N GLY A 87 42.42 -13.81 -4.30
CA GLY A 87 42.72 -12.66 -5.17
C GLY A 87 42.92 -11.38 -4.36
N ASP A 88 42.44 -10.25 -4.89
CA ASP A 88 42.61 -8.93 -4.26
C ASP A 88 41.36 -8.47 -3.47
N THR A 89 40.30 -9.28 -3.46
CA THR A 89 38.97 -8.80 -3.08
C THR A 89 38.33 -9.50 -1.88
N LEU A 90 38.74 -10.72 -1.52
CA LEU A 90 38.09 -11.47 -0.43
C LEU A 90 39.10 -11.83 0.65
N PHE A 91 38.80 -11.41 1.87
CA PHE A 91 39.63 -11.63 3.06
C PHE A 91 38.78 -12.30 4.14
N LEU A 92 39.30 -13.34 4.78
CA LEU A 92 38.65 -14.04 5.89
C LEU A 92 39.64 -14.23 7.02
N ASN A 93 39.35 -13.67 8.19
CA ASN A 93 40.16 -13.80 9.40
C ASN A 93 39.41 -14.65 10.43
N SER A 94 40.11 -15.54 11.14
CA SER A 94 39.54 -16.34 12.23
C SER A 94 40.62 -16.88 13.19
N LYS A 95 40.19 -17.50 14.31
CA LYS A 95 41.10 -18.23 15.21
C LYS A 95 41.43 -19.63 14.69
N TYR A 96 40.50 -20.26 13.99
CA TYR A 96 40.64 -21.60 13.43
C TYR A 96 40.05 -21.67 12.03
N ALA A 97 40.67 -22.46 11.14
CA ALA A 97 40.05 -22.82 9.87
C ALA A 97 40.42 -24.24 9.44
N GLU A 98 39.54 -24.85 8.66
CA GLU A 98 39.76 -26.08 7.94
C GLU A 98 39.53 -25.87 6.45
N TYR A 99 40.32 -26.54 5.61
CA TYR A 99 40.13 -26.50 4.17
C TYR A 99 40.44 -27.85 3.52
N SER A 100 39.50 -28.35 2.72
CA SER A 100 39.71 -29.52 1.86
C SER A 100 39.94 -29.07 0.43
N GLY A 101 41.10 -29.41 -0.14
CA GLY A 101 41.42 -29.18 -1.55
C GLY A 101 40.56 -30.03 -2.49
N ASN A 102 40.24 -31.27 -2.10
CA ASN A 102 39.40 -32.18 -2.88
C ASN A 102 37.94 -31.70 -2.93
N SER A 103 37.30 -31.48 -1.78
CA SER A 103 35.90 -31.04 -1.78
C SER A 103 35.74 -29.54 -1.97
N LYS A 104 36.84 -28.76 -1.98
CA LYS A 104 36.87 -27.29 -2.07
C LYS A 104 35.93 -26.60 -1.06
N LYS A 105 35.86 -27.16 0.15
CA LYS A 105 35.08 -26.63 1.27
C LYS A 105 36.02 -26.01 2.28
N ALA A 106 35.68 -24.81 2.72
CA ALA A 106 36.35 -24.11 3.81
C ALA A 106 35.40 -23.94 4.99
N PHE A 107 35.95 -24.06 6.19
CA PHE A 107 35.29 -23.80 7.46
C PHE A 107 36.19 -22.87 8.27
N ALA A 108 35.64 -21.82 8.85
CA ALA A 108 36.37 -20.90 9.70
C ALA A 108 35.54 -20.56 10.94
N THR A 109 36.15 -20.58 12.12
CA THR A 109 35.46 -20.35 13.40
C THR A 109 36.34 -19.64 14.43
N GLY A 110 35.71 -19.12 15.48
CA GLY A 110 36.32 -18.32 16.53
C GLY A 110 36.48 -16.87 16.06
N ASP A 111 35.38 -16.12 16.13
CA ASP A 111 35.27 -14.72 15.72
C ASP A 111 35.63 -14.47 14.25
N ALA A 112 35.04 -15.27 13.36
CA ALA A 112 35.26 -15.17 11.92
C ALA A 112 34.80 -13.82 11.34
N VAL A 113 35.70 -13.13 10.64
CA VAL A 113 35.45 -11.86 9.96
C VAL A 113 35.78 -12.00 8.48
N MET A 114 34.77 -11.87 7.62
CA MET A 114 34.94 -11.87 6.17
C MET A 114 34.71 -10.48 5.60
N THR A 115 35.65 -9.97 4.82
CA THR A 115 35.59 -8.65 4.19
C THR A 115 35.65 -8.79 2.67
N SER A 116 34.80 -8.02 1.99
CA SER A 116 34.72 -7.88 0.54
C SER A 116 34.50 -6.40 0.16
N PRO A 117 34.61 -6.00 -1.13
CA PRO A 117 34.25 -4.66 -1.56
C PRO A 117 32.80 -4.28 -1.25
N ASP A 118 31.93 -5.27 -1.09
CA ASP A 118 30.51 -5.09 -0.81
C ASP A 118 30.20 -5.03 0.70
N GLY A 119 31.17 -5.25 1.59
CA GLY A 119 30.99 -5.13 3.04
C GLY A 119 31.73 -6.17 3.87
N THR A 120 31.51 -6.09 5.18
CA THR A 120 32.15 -6.94 6.19
C THR A 120 31.09 -7.75 6.95
N LEU A 121 31.26 -9.07 6.97
CA LEU A 121 30.50 -10.03 7.78
C LEU A 121 31.32 -10.40 9.02
N GLN A 122 30.72 -10.28 10.19
CA GLN A 122 31.27 -10.76 11.47
C GLN A 122 30.32 -11.82 12.04
N THR A 123 30.84 -12.99 12.37
CA THR A 123 30.07 -14.06 13.01
C THR A 123 31.02 -15.02 13.72
N ASP A 124 30.51 -15.96 14.50
CA ASP A 124 31.36 -16.98 15.10
C ASP A 124 31.92 -17.94 14.04
N THR A 125 31.05 -18.46 13.16
CA THR A 125 31.40 -19.52 12.21
C THR A 125 30.95 -19.20 10.78
N ILE A 126 31.87 -19.34 9.82
CA ILE A 126 31.64 -19.18 8.37
C ILE A 126 31.98 -20.49 7.66
N ASN A 127 31.09 -20.90 6.75
CA ASN A 127 31.29 -22.00 5.83
C ASN A 127 31.35 -21.47 4.40
N PHE A 128 32.24 -22.03 3.58
CA PHE A 128 32.32 -21.69 2.16
C PHE A 128 32.44 -22.94 1.31
N ASP A 129 31.49 -23.14 0.40
CA ASP A 129 31.57 -24.15 -0.66
C ASP A 129 31.95 -23.48 -1.98
N ARG A 130 33.17 -23.73 -2.46
CA ARG A 130 33.67 -23.13 -3.70
C ARG A 130 33.09 -23.78 -4.95
N ASN A 131 32.57 -25.01 -4.88
CA ASN A 131 32.03 -25.67 -6.08
C ASN A 131 30.76 -24.97 -6.55
N ILE A 132 29.92 -24.58 -5.59
CA ILE A 132 28.67 -23.84 -5.84
C ILE A 132 28.79 -22.34 -5.55
N GLN A 133 29.98 -21.86 -5.15
CA GLN A 133 30.28 -20.46 -4.85
C GLN A 133 29.34 -19.87 -3.77
N GLN A 134 29.18 -20.60 -2.67
CA GLN A 134 28.23 -20.27 -1.61
C GLN A 134 28.91 -20.11 -0.25
N VAL A 135 28.83 -18.91 0.33
CA VAL A 135 29.24 -18.63 1.71
C VAL A 135 28.00 -18.65 2.61
N PHE A 136 28.05 -19.26 3.77
CA PHE A 136 26.95 -19.23 4.73
C PHE A 136 27.39 -19.30 6.18
N TYR A 137 26.52 -18.82 7.06
CA TYR A 137 26.67 -18.87 8.51
C TYR A 137 25.33 -19.24 9.14
N ASN A 138 25.39 -19.99 10.25
CA ASN A 138 24.22 -20.42 11.04
C ASN A 138 24.32 -19.94 12.50
N THR A 139 25.19 -18.97 12.75
CA THR A 139 25.41 -18.29 14.02
C THR A 139 24.99 -16.83 13.90
N LYS A 140 24.81 -16.11 15.01
CA LYS A 140 24.49 -14.68 14.94
C LYS A 140 25.55 -13.96 14.11
N GLY A 141 25.12 -13.26 13.06
CA GLY A 141 25.97 -12.58 12.11
C GLY A 141 25.60 -11.10 12.02
N THR A 142 26.63 -10.26 11.98
CA THR A 142 26.52 -8.81 11.74
C THR A 142 27.19 -8.49 10.41
N ILE A 143 26.47 -7.82 9.51
CA ILE A 143 26.99 -7.35 8.22
C ILE A 143 26.95 -5.84 8.19
N ILE A 144 28.09 -5.24 7.87
CA ILE A 144 28.23 -3.79 7.73
C ILE A 144 28.51 -3.49 6.26
N ASN A 145 27.65 -2.68 5.64
CA ASN A 145 27.80 -2.19 4.27
C ASN A 145 27.37 -0.73 4.19
N LYS A 146 28.35 0.17 3.99
CA LYS A 146 28.16 1.63 3.97
C LYS A 146 27.42 2.07 5.24
N ASP A 147 26.22 2.64 5.09
CA ASP A 147 25.40 3.13 6.20
C ASP A 147 24.45 2.07 6.77
N ASN A 148 24.49 0.83 6.27
CA ASN A 148 23.60 -0.23 6.71
C ASN A 148 24.31 -1.22 7.63
N VAL A 149 23.67 -1.52 8.76
CA VAL A 149 24.04 -2.61 9.66
C VAL A 149 22.94 -3.65 9.65
N LEU A 150 23.24 -4.87 9.22
CA LEU A 150 22.33 -6.00 9.23
C LEU A 150 22.73 -6.99 10.32
N VAL A 151 21.77 -7.46 11.11
CA VAL A 151 21.95 -8.54 12.08
C VAL A 151 20.97 -9.66 11.75
N SER A 152 21.42 -10.92 11.76
CA SER A 152 20.55 -12.09 11.59
C SER A 152 21.11 -13.33 12.28
N LYS A 153 20.30 -14.38 12.48
CA LYS A 153 20.77 -15.67 13.03
C LYS A 153 21.39 -16.60 11.99
N SER A 154 21.07 -16.39 10.71
CA SER A 154 21.64 -17.18 9.63
C SER A 154 21.58 -16.40 8.33
N GLY A 155 22.60 -16.60 7.50
CA GLY A 155 22.70 -15.92 6.23
C GLY A 155 23.52 -16.70 5.23
N ARG A 156 23.25 -16.44 3.96
CA ARG A 156 23.88 -17.11 2.84
C ARG A 156 24.11 -16.13 1.71
N TYR A 157 25.28 -16.19 1.12
CA TYR A 157 25.65 -15.45 -0.06
C TYR A 157 25.88 -16.43 -1.22
N TYR A 158 25.11 -16.24 -2.29
CA TYR A 158 25.24 -16.97 -3.55
C TYR A 158 26.01 -16.07 -4.52
N ALA A 159 27.32 -16.29 -4.66
CA ALA A 159 28.18 -15.35 -5.37
C ALA A 159 27.85 -15.26 -6.87
N THR A 160 27.49 -16.38 -7.50
CA THR A 160 27.06 -16.44 -8.91
C THR A 160 25.83 -15.57 -9.19
N GLU A 161 24.87 -15.55 -8.26
CA GLU A 161 23.63 -14.78 -8.36
C GLU A 161 23.76 -13.36 -7.82
N LYS A 162 24.87 -13.05 -7.14
CA LYS A 162 25.05 -11.81 -6.35
C LYS A 162 23.90 -11.60 -5.36
N LYS A 163 23.43 -12.71 -4.79
CA LYS A 163 22.26 -12.79 -3.93
C LYS A 163 22.67 -13.05 -2.50
N PHE A 164 22.23 -12.20 -1.60
CA PHE A 164 22.24 -12.43 -0.16
C PHE A 164 20.87 -12.91 0.28
N GLN A 165 20.85 -13.91 1.15
CA GLN A 165 19.66 -14.41 1.82
C GLN A 165 19.90 -14.39 3.32
N PHE A 166 18.97 -13.80 4.06
CA PHE A 166 19.00 -13.74 5.52
C PHE A 166 17.73 -14.35 6.06
N LEU A 167 17.91 -15.22 7.06
CA LEU A 167 16.81 -15.97 7.66
C LEU A 167 16.87 -15.81 9.18
N THR A 168 15.67 -15.68 9.78
CA THR A 168 15.41 -15.59 11.21
C THR A 168 15.96 -14.33 11.88
N GLU A 169 15.07 -13.54 12.50
CA GLU A 169 15.41 -12.32 13.26
C GLU A 169 16.31 -11.34 12.49
N VAL A 170 15.99 -11.13 11.21
CA VAL A 170 16.74 -10.20 10.36
C VAL A 170 16.36 -8.77 10.74
N THR A 171 17.33 -8.00 11.21
CA THR A 171 17.19 -6.57 11.47
C THR A 171 18.17 -5.80 10.62
N ILE A 172 17.68 -4.87 9.78
CA ILE A 172 18.50 -3.92 9.03
C ILE A 172 18.30 -2.54 9.65
N THR A 173 19.40 -1.92 10.04
CA THR A 173 19.44 -0.57 10.58
C THR A 173 20.12 0.35 9.58
N ASN A 174 19.40 1.38 9.13
CA ASN A 174 19.88 2.50 8.33
C ASN A 174 19.59 3.80 9.09
N PRO A 175 20.36 4.89 8.91
CA PRO A 175 20.08 6.18 9.55
C PRO A 175 18.64 6.70 9.34
N LYS A 176 17.98 6.30 8.26
CA LYS A 176 16.62 6.76 7.90
C LYS A 176 15.50 5.78 8.26
N TYR A 177 15.81 4.51 8.51
CA TYR A 177 14.79 3.47 8.73
C TYR A 177 15.36 2.18 9.32
N VAL A 178 14.50 1.39 9.95
CA VAL A 178 14.77 0.05 10.46
C VAL A 178 13.83 -0.95 9.79
N ILE A 179 14.37 -2.03 9.23
CA ILE A 179 13.60 -3.16 8.69
C ILE A 179 13.74 -4.34 9.64
N LYS A 180 12.63 -5.00 9.97
CA LYS A 180 12.62 -6.30 10.66
C LYS A 180 11.88 -7.32 9.81
N SER A 181 12.45 -8.51 9.64
CA SER A 181 11.86 -9.62 8.88
C SER A 181 12.40 -10.97 9.37
N ASN A 182 11.73 -12.06 9.02
CA ASN A 182 12.25 -13.41 9.17
C ASN A 182 12.88 -13.97 7.89
N HIS A 183 12.61 -13.36 6.73
CA HIS A 183 13.21 -13.74 5.46
C HIS A 183 13.44 -12.50 4.61
N LEU A 184 14.69 -12.27 4.24
CA LEU A 184 15.08 -11.20 3.34
C LEU A 184 16.06 -11.71 2.28
N ASP A 185 15.68 -11.57 1.00
CA ASP A 185 16.57 -11.79 -0.13
C ASP A 185 16.98 -10.43 -0.71
N TYR A 186 18.29 -10.20 -0.91
CA TYR A 186 18.84 -8.97 -1.46
C TYR A 186 19.79 -9.26 -2.62
N TYR A 187 19.61 -8.57 -3.74
CA TYR A 187 20.46 -8.69 -4.93
C TYR A 187 21.34 -7.46 -5.03
N SER A 188 22.65 -7.62 -4.83
CA SER A 188 23.59 -6.48 -4.75
C SER A 188 23.78 -5.77 -6.08
N ASN A 189 23.67 -6.49 -7.21
CA ASN A 189 23.78 -5.91 -8.54
C ASN A 189 22.64 -4.93 -8.85
N SER A 190 21.39 -5.33 -8.66
CA SER A 190 20.21 -4.52 -8.97
C SER A 190 19.82 -3.59 -7.83
N GLY A 191 20.13 -3.94 -6.57
CA GLY A 191 19.64 -3.25 -5.38
C GLY A 191 18.20 -3.66 -5.03
N HIS A 192 17.70 -4.77 -5.56
CA HIS A 192 16.35 -5.27 -5.27
C HIS A 192 16.33 -6.12 -4.01
N THR A 193 15.35 -5.85 -3.14
CA THR A 193 15.10 -6.55 -1.89
C THR A 193 13.73 -7.19 -1.93
N TYR A 194 13.64 -8.44 -1.46
CA TYR A 194 12.41 -9.19 -1.33
C TYR A 194 12.21 -9.59 0.12
N LEU A 195 11.04 -9.27 0.66
CA LEU A 195 10.61 -9.59 2.01
C LEU A 195 9.58 -10.71 1.94
N PHE A 196 9.72 -11.70 2.82
CA PHE A 196 8.78 -12.80 2.92
C PHE A 196 8.47 -13.12 4.38
N GLY A 197 7.18 -13.30 4.68
CA GLY A 197 6.68 -13.40 6.05
C GLY A 197 6.52 -12.03 6.72
N PRO A 198 5.99 -12.01 7.97
CA PRO A 198 5.72 -10.79 8.72
C PRO A 198 6.96 -9.89 8.78
N SER A 199 6.84 -8.71 8.17
CA SER A 199 7.92 -7.75 8.03
C SER A 199 7.46 -6.35 8.39
N THR A 200 8.33 -5.59 9.03
CA THR A 200 8.07 -4.20 9.42
C THR A 200 9.15 -3.27 8.89
N ILE A 201 8.76 -2.10 8.41
CA ILE A 201 9.67 -1.02 8.01
C ILE A 201 9.27 0.21 8.81
N THR A 202 10.14 0.65 9.71
CA THR A 202 9.91 1.80 10.59
C THR A 202 10.82 2.95 10.16
N SER A 203 10.26 4.13 9.94
CA SER A 203 11.00 5.37 9.73
C SER A 203 10.51 6.45 10.69
N ASN A 204 11.13 7.63 10.65
CA ASN A 204 10.69 8.77 11.46
C ASN A 204 9.30 9.30 11.07
N THR A 205 8.78 8.93 9.89
CA THR A 205 7.54 9.52 9.36
C THR A 205 6.44 8.50 9.07
N ASN A 206 6.74 7.21 9.12
CA ASN A 206 5.77 6.14 8.90
C ASN A 206 6.24 4.79 9.44
N TYR A 207 5.27 3.91 9.62
CA TYR A 207 5.43 2.50 9.93
C TYR A 207 4.71 1.68 8.87
N ILE A 208 5.40 0.71 8.28
CA ILE A 208 4.85 -0.18 7.25
C ILE A 208 4.90 -1.61 7.76
N TYR A 209 3.82 -2.35 7.57
CA TYR A 209 3.78 -3.80 7.78
C TYR A 209 3.37 -4.50 6.48
N THR A 210 3.96 -5.66 6.22
CA THR A 210 3.63 -6.51 5.09
C THR A 210 4.04 -7.96 5.33
N GLU A 211 3.39 -8.92 4.67
CA GLU A 211 3.83 -10.32 4.66
C GLU A 211 4.54 -10.74 3.38
N LYS A 212 4.42 -9.94 2.31
CA LYS A 212 5.22 -10.05 1.09
C LYS A 212 5.61 -8.65 0.61
N GLY A 213 6.87 -8.44 0.28
CA GLY A 213 7.35 -7.13 -0.11
C GLY A 213 8.44 -7.18 -1.18
N PHE A 214 8.44 -6.19 -2.05
CA PHE A 214 9.54 -5.88 -2.95
C PHE A 214 9.96 -4.43 -2.73
N TYR A 215 11.26 -4.17 -2.70
CA TYR A 215 11.83 -2.84 -2.63
C TYR A 215 12.98 -2.67 -3.60
N ASP A 216 12.96 -1.59 -4.38
CA ASP A 216 14.08 -1.15 -5.20
C ASP A 216 14.82 -0.04 -4.44
N THR A 217 16.01 -0.36 -3.93
CA THR A 217 16.83 0.58 -3.15
C THR A 217 17.43 1.72 -3.98
N LYS A 218 17.48 1.59 -5.32
CA LYS A 218 18.03 2.62 -6.21
C LYS A 218 16.97 3.59 -6.67
N LYS A 219 15.75 3.11 -6.94
CA LYS A 219 14.60 3.95 -7.31
C LYS A 219 13.77 4.40 -6.11
N ASN A 220 13.97 3.81 -4.94
CA ASN A 220 13.16 4.01 -3.73
C ASN A 220 11.66 3.72 -3.95
N LEU A 221 11.38 2.60 -4.63
CA LEU A 221 10.04 2.13 -4.95
C LEU A 221 9.74 0.83 -4.21
N ALA A 222 8.57 0.74 -3.60
CA ALA A 222 8.13 -0.42 -2.86
C ALA A 222 6.80 -0.96 -3.39
N HIS A 223 6.65 -2.28 -3.35
CA HIS A 223 5.38 -2.96 -3.58
C HIS A 223 5.16 -3.95 -2.44
N PHE A 224 4.03 -3.84 -1.77
CA PHE A 224 3.65 -4.64 -0.62
C PHE A 224 2.38 -5.41 -0.92
N LEU A 225 2.36 -6.69 -0.54
CA LEU A 225 1.25 -7.60 -0.75
C LEU A 225 0.98 -8.37 0.54
N ARG A 226 -0.29 -8.77 0.71
CA ARG A 226 -0.79 -9.58 1.83
C ARG A 226 -0.67 -8.90 3.19
N LYS A 227 -1.84 -8.59 3.76
CA LYS A 227 -2.02 -7.92 5.05
C LYS A 227 -1.19 -6.63 5.17
N SER A 228 -0.96 -5.94 4.06
CA SER A 228 -0.08 -4.77 4.03
C SER A 228 -0.80 -3.53 4.53
N TYR A 229 -0.10 -2.71 5.31
CA TYR A 229 -0.59 -1.38 5.66
C TYR A 229 0.55 -0.38 5.85
N ILE A 230 0.25 0.89 5.57
CA ILE A 230 1.11 2.04 5.88
C ILE A 230 0.41 2.85 6.96
N LYS A 231 1.09 3.06 8.09
CA LYS A 231 0.62 3.87 9.20
C LYS A 231 1.47 5.14 9.29
N TYR A 232 0.80 6.28 9.21
CA TYR A 232 1.30 7.59 9.58
C TYR A 232 0.74 7.96 10.95
N ASP A 233 1.13 9.12 11.49
CA ASP A 233 0.65 9.59 12.79
C ASP A 233 -0.86 9.86 12.77
N ASP A 234 -1.37 10.43 11.67
CA ASP A 234 -2.76 10.84 11.54
C ASP A 234 -3.66 9.79 10.85
N ARG A 235 -3.08 8.80 10.15
CA ARG A 235 -3.87 7.86 9.34
C ARG A 235 -3.22 6.50 9.12
N ARG A 236 -4.05 5.50 8.85
CA ARG A 236 -3.65 4.15 8.44
C ARG A 236 -4.27 3.80 7.10
N ILE A 237 -3.46 3.27 6.18
CA ILE A 237 -3.84 2.90 4.81
C ILE A 237 -3.66 1.41 4.67
N GLU A 238 -4.72 0.73 4.26
CA GLU A 238 -4.78 -0.72 4.11
C GLU A 238 -5.28 -1.04 2.70
N GLY A 239 -4.84 -2.16 2.15
CA GLY A 239 -5.29 -2.70 0.87
C GLY A 239 -4.61 -4.03 0.58
N ASP A 240 -5.14 -4.78 -0.38
CA ASP A 240 -4.57 -6.09 -0.74
C ASP A 240 -3.17 -5.95 -1.38
N SER A 241 -2.96 -4.83 -2.06
CA SER A 241 -1.68 -4.42 -2.65
C SER A 241 -1.45 -2.94 -2.43
N LEU A 242 -0.24 -2.58 -2.01
CA LEU A 242 0.20 -1.22 -1.81
C LEU A 242 1.45 -0.94 -2.66
N PHE A 243 1.47 0.19 -3.33
CA PHE A 243 2.67 0.75 -3.94
C PHE A 243 3.08 2.00 -3.18
N TYR A 244 4.38 2.17 -2.96
CA TYR A 244 4.91 3.34 -2.26
C TYR A 244 6.17 3.86 -2.97
N ASN A 245 6.16 5.15 -3.29
CA ASN A 245 7.30 5.87 -3.83
C ASN A 245 7.80 6.86 -2.79
N ARG A 246 8.95 6.55 -2.18
CA ARG A 246 9.52 7.36 -1.10
C ARG A 246 10.06 8.70 -1.59
N ASN A 247 10.49 8.84 -2.85
CA ASN A 247 11.03 10.11 -3.36
C ASN A 247 9.96 11.22 -3.41
N THR A 248 8.69 10.83 -3.60
CA THR A 248 7.55 11.75 -3.76
C THR A 248 6.55 11.66 -2.61
N GLU A 249 6.79 10.77 -1.64
CA GLU A 249 5.83 10.39 -0.59
C GLU A 249 4.43 10.07 -1.17
N PHE A 250 4.43 9.37 -2.30
CA PHE A 250 3.24 8.91 -2.98
C PHE A 250 2.95 7.46 -2.60
N ALA A 251 1.69 7.16 -2.31
CA ALA A 251 1.22 5.79 -2.11
C ALA A 251 -0.03 5.52 -2.96
N SER A 252 -0.18 4.29 -3.43
CA SER A 252 -1.46 3.82 -3.98
C SER A 252 -1.82 2.47 -3.38
N ALA A 253 -3.12 2.25 -3.23
CA ALA A 253 -3.69 1.04 -2.68
C ALA A 253 -4.73 0.47 -3.65
N THR A 254 -4.72 -0.85 -3.81
CA THR A 254 -5.63 -1.54 -4.74
C THR A 254 -6.33 -2.71 -4.06
N ARG A 255 -7.65 -2.81 -4.28
CA ARG A 255 -8.60 -3.74 -3.68
C ARG A 255 -8.69 -3.66 -2.16
N ASN A 256 -9.92 -3.77 -1.65
CA ASN A 256 -10.26 -3.72 -0.23
C ASN A 256 -9.56 -2.56 0.50
N VAL A 257 -9.56 -1.38 -0.13
CA VAL A 257 -8.84 -0.22 0.38
C VAL A 257 -9.62 0.34 1.55
N LYS A 258 -8.92 0.52 2.67
CA LYS A 258 -9.46 1.17 3.86
C LYS A 258 -8.44 2.16 4.37
N ILE A 259 -8.86 3.42 4.45
CA ILE A 259 -8.07 4.52 5.01
C ILE A 259 -8.79 4.97 6.27
N THR A 260 -8.13 4.83 7.41
CA THR A 260 -8.67 5.22 8.71
C THR A 260 -7.92 6.44 9.21
N ASP A 261 -8.63 7.53 9.47
CA ASP A 261 -8.12 8.68 10.21
C ASP A 261 -8.10 8.32 11.69
N SER A 262 -6.91 8.29 12.30
CA SER A 262 -6.72 7.87 13.68
C SER A 262 -7.23 8.90 14.69
N ILE A 263 -7.38 10.16 14.28
CA ILE A 263 -7.71 11.29 15.15
C ILE A 263 -9.21 11.53 15.11
N ASN A 264 -9.76 11.71 13.91
CA ASN A 264 -11.18 12.01 13.72
C ASN A 264 -12.06 10.75 13.64
N LYS A 265 -11.44 9.55 13.67
CA LYS A 265 -12.10 8.24 13.51
C LYS A 265 -12.89 8.09 12.21
N GLY A 266 -12.65 8.95 11.23
CA GLY A 266 -13.24 8.87 9.90
C GLY A 266 -12.66 7.71 9.10
N ILE A 267 -13.49 7.07 8.28
CA ILE A 267 -13.09 5.92 7.46
C ILE A 267 -13.42 6.22 6.00
N VAL A 268 -12.45 6.07 5.11
CA VAL A 268 -12.67 6.10 3.66
C VAL A 268 -12.39 4.72 3.09
N LYS A 269 -13.33 4.19 2.30
CA LYS A 269 -13.22 2.87 1.67
C LYS A 269 -13.37 2.95 0.15
N GLY A 270 -12.83 1.96 -0.55
CA GLY A 270 -13.00 1.75 -1.99
C GLY A 270 -12.14 0.58 -2.49
N HIS A 271 -11.99 0.42 -3.80
CA HIS A 271 -11.06 -0.57 -4.37
C HIS A 271 -9.84 0.04 -5.06
N TYR A 272 -9.73 1.36 -5.07
CA TYR A 272 -8.53 2.05 -5.52
C TYR A 272 -8.38 3.37 -4.79
N ALA A 273 -7.17 3.66 -4.29
CA ALA A 273 -6.84 4.95 -3.73
C ALA A 273 -5.44 5.39 -4.11
N GLU A 274 -5.27 6.70 -4.22
CA GLU A 274 -3.97 7.35 -4.30
C GLU A 274 -3.85 8.39 -3.18
N LEU A 275 -2.68 8.46 -2.57
CA LEU A 275 -2.32 9.43 -1.54
C LEU A 275 -1.06 10.17 -1.97
N TYR A 276 -1.15 11.49 -1.89
CA TYR A 276 -0.08 12.45 -2.12
C TYR A 276 0.21 13.16 -0.79
N LYS A 277 1.11 12.60 0.02
CA LYS A 277 1.38 13.09 1.38
C LYS A 277 1.82 14.56 1.38
N LEU A 278 2.74 14.94 0.49
CA LEU A 278 3.26 16.31 0.41
C LEU A 278 2.20 17.36 0.04
N LYS A 279 1.06 16.94 -0.52
CA LYS A 279 -0.06 17.82 -0.91
C LYS A 279 -1.26 17.70 0.03
N ASP A 280 -1.17 16.87 1.08
CA ASP A 280 -2.30 16.50 1.93
C ASP A 280 -3.56 16.13 1.14
N SER A 281 -3.37 15.37 0.06
CA SER A 281 -4.42 15.06 -0.90
C SER A 281 -4.52 13.56 -1.11
N MET A 282 -5.73 13.04 -1.12
CA MET A 282 -6.03 11.68 -1.54
C MET A 282 -7.28 11.64 -2.38
N PHE A 283 -7.38 10.62 -3.24
CA PHE A 283 -8.65 10.26 -3.83
C PHE A 283 -8.88 8.76 -3.78
N VAL A 284 -10.16 8.38 -3.80
CA VAL A 284 -10.63 7.01 -3.74
C VAL A 284 -11.68 6.82 -4.83
N THR A 285 -11.63 5.68 -5.52
CA THR A 285 -12.58 5.29 -6.58
C THR A 285 -12.96 3.81 -6.43
N LYS A 286 -13.88 3.37 -7.31
CA LYS A 286 -14.44 2.00 -7.34
C LYS A 286 -15.12 1.67 -6.01
N ARG A 287 -16.41 2.03 -5.89
CA ARG A 287 -17.19 1.95 -4.65
C ARG A 287 -16.61 2.82 -3.52
N ALA A 288 -16.30 4.07 -3.84
CA ALA A 288 -15.73 4.99 -2.87
C ALA A 288 -16.79 5.45 -1.86
N VAL A 289 -16.47 5.44 -0.57
CA VAL A 289 -17.34 5.96 0.49
C VAL A 289 -16.52 6.57 1.61
N ALA A 290 -16.90 7.75 2.08
CA ALA A 290 -16.43 8.34 3.33
C ALA A 290 -17.49 8.12 4.41
N ILE A 291 -17.04 7.70 5.59
CA ILE A 291 -17.85 7.39 6.75
C ILE A 291 -17.33 8.24 7.89
N ASN A 292 -18.15 9.17 8.37
CA ASN A 292 -17.82 10.05 9.48
C ASN A 292 -18.89 9.94 10.56
N LEU A 293 -18.47 10.01 11.83
CA LEU A 293 -19.39 10.08 12.95
C LEU A 293 -19.85 11.52 13.13
N VAL A 294 -21.17 11.73 13.13
CA VAL A 294 -21.82 13.02 13.41
C VAL A 294 -22.82 12.79 14.53
N GLU A 295 -22.64 13.49 15.65
CA GLU A 295 -23.38 13.20 16.89
C GLU A 295 -23.22 11.73 17.31
N ASN A 296 -24.32 10.96 17.29
CA ASN A 296 -24.35 9.54 17.65
C ASN A 296 -24.56 8.61 16.44
N ASP A 297 -24.57 9.14 15.22
CA ASP A 297 -24.85 8.38 13.99
C ASP A 297 -23.77 8.58 12.92
N SER A 298 -23.62 7.60 12.04
CA SER A 298 -22.65 7.64 10.95
C SER A 298 -23.26 8.22 9.69
N VAL A 299 -22.58 9.20 9.10
CA VAL A 299 -22.90 9.71 7.76
C VAL A 299 -22.04 9.02 6.72
N TYR A 300 -22.68 8.43 5.73
CA TYR A 300 -22.06 7.76 4.60
C TYR A 300 -22.15 8.65 3.37
N ILE A 301 -21.02 9.01 2.76
CA ILE A 301 -20.96 9.87 1.58
C ILE A 301 -20.26 9.11 0.46
N HIS A 302 -20.97 8.91 -0.65
CA HIS A 302 -20.51 8.23 -1.85
C HIS A 302 -20.41 9.20 -3.03
N GLY A 303 -19.47 8.93 -3.92
CA GLY A 303 -19.42 9.42 -5.29
C GLY A 303 -18.52 8.52 -6.14
N LYS A 304 -18.61 8.61 -7.47
CA LYS A 304 -17.75 7.81 -8.37
C LYS A 304 -16.26 8.08 -8.13
N LYS A 305 -15.94 9.32 -7.78
CA LYS A 305 -14.63 9.73 -7.28
C LYS A 305 -14.80 10.55 -6.02
N LEU A 306 -14.14 10.12 -4.96
CA LEU A 306 -14.10 10.81 -3.68
C LEU A 306 -12.70 11.40 -3.50
N MET A 307 -12.60 12.69 -3.20
CA MET A 307 -11.34 13.40 -3.03
C MET A 307 -11.34 14.09 -1.66
N VAL A 308 -10.25 13.92 -0.92
CA VAL A 308 -10.04 14.58 0.37
C VAL A 308 -8.75 15.37 0.31
N THR A 309 -8.82 16.67 0.59
CA THR A 309 -7.67 17.59 0.55
C THR A 309 -7.58 18.45 1.79
N GLY A 310 -6.41 19.00 2.08
CA GLY A 310 -6.19 19.96 3.16
C GLY A 310 -5.66 19.28 4.42
N LYS A 311 -5.13 20.04 5.36
CA LYS A 311 -4.56 19.51 6.62
C LYS A 311 -5.68 19.09 7.58
N GLU A 312 -5.29 18.51 8.71
CA GLU A 312 -6.19 18.29 9.83
C GLU A 312 -6.93 19.57 10.23
N GLY A 313 -8.21 19.48 10.60
CA GLY A 313 -9.07 20.63 10.90
C GLY A 313 -9.55 21.44 9.68
N GLU A 314 -8.82 21.40 8.56
CA GLU A 314 -9.13 22.13 7.32
C GLU A 314 -9.46 21.22 6.14
N ARG A 315 -9.89 19.99 6.44
CA ARG A 315 -10.21 18.98 5.41
C ARG A 315 -11.39 19.46 4.55
N ILE A 316 -11.24 19.24 3.25
CA ILE A 316 -12.29 19.42 2.25
C ILE A 316 -12.54 18.07 1.59
N LEU A 317 -13.78 17.58 1.72
CA LEU A 317 -14.29 16.38 1.08
C LEU A 317 -15.06 16.79 -0.17
N ARG A 318 -14.73 16.15 -1.30
CA ARG A 318 -15.46 16.31 -2.56
C ARG A 318 -15.88 14.94 -3.08
N ALA A 319 -17.16 14.75 -3.32
CA ALA A 319 -17.69 13.57 -3.99
C ALA A 319 -18.22 14.00 -5.36
N TYR A 320 -17.67 13.41 -6.42
CA TYR A 320 -17.98 13.76 -7.80
C TYR A 320 -18.81 12.69 -8.47
N ASN A 321 -19.69 13.15 -9.35
CA ASN A 321 -20.57 12.40 -10.24
C ASN A 321 -21.51 11.47 -9.46
N ASN A 322 -22.80 11.78 -9.52
CA ASN A 322 -23.87 10.98 -8.90
C ASN A 322 -23.63 10.76 -7.40
N ALA A 323 -23.23 11.84 -6.71
CA ALA A 323 -22.98 11.82 -5.30
C ALA A 323 -24.26 11.49 -4.52
N ARG A 324 -24.11 10.59 -3.55
CA ARG A 324 -25.19 10.12 -2.69
C ARG A 324 -24.72 10.13 -1.25
N PHE A 325 -25.63 10.38 -0.33
CA PHE A 325 -25.31 10.22 1.09
C PHE A 325 -26.49 9.62 1.85
N TYR A 326 -26.15 8.98 2.98
CA TYR A 326 -27.11 8.35 3.87
C TYR A 326 -26.73 8.59 5.33
N LYS A 327 -27.75 8.91 6.12
CA LYS A 327 -27.84 8.94 7.59
C LYS A 327 -29.23 8.41 7.93
N VAL A 328 -29.46 7.88 9.14
CA VAL A 328 -30.72 7.21 9.49
C VAL A 328 -31.97 8.08 9.26
N ASP A 329 -31.88 9.37 9.54
CA ASP A 329 -32.97 10.35 9.42
C ASP A 329 -32.97 11.12 8.09
N MET A 330 -31.85 11.12 7.37
CA MET A 330 -31.62 12.01 6.24
C MET A 330 -30.78 11.33 5.15
N SER A 331 -31.23 11.42 3.91
CA SER A 331 -30.46 10.97 2.75
C SER A 331 -30.57 11.95 1.59
N GLY A 332 -29.68 11.84 0.62
CA GLY A 332 -29.75 12.71 -0.53
C GLY A 332 -28.93 12.25 -1.72
N LYS A 333 -29.26 12.84 -2.87
CA LYS A 333 -28.66 12.56 -4.17
C LYS A 333 -28.46 13.87 -4.92
N CYS A 334 -27.29 14.05 -5.53
CA CYS A 334 -26.96 15.20 -6.36
C CYS A 334 -25.86 14.84 -7.36
N ASP A 335 -25.47 15.77 -8.23
CA ASP A 335 -24.30 15.54 -9.08
C ASP A 335 -23.03 15.45 -8.22
N SER A 336 -22.80 16.45 -7.37
CA SER A 336 -21.56 16.59 -6.61
C SER A 336 -21.80 17.12 -5.19
N ILE A 337 -20.96 16.70 -4.25
CA ILE A 337 -20.93 17.19 -2.86
C ILE A 337 -19.59 17.88 -2.61
N HIS A 338 -19.63 19.05 -1.98
CA HIS A 338 -18.45 19.75 -1.47
C HIS A 338 -18.63 20.09 0.00
N SER A 339 -17.92 19.39 0.89
CA SER A 339 -17.97 19.59 2.33
C SER A 339 -16.66 20.17 2.85
N ASN A 340 -16.74 21.27 3.59
CA ASN A 340 -15.60 21.96 4.21
C ASN A 340 -15.73 21.90 5.74
N SER A 341 -14.82 21.19 6.39
CA SER A 341 -14.83 21.00 7.84
C SER A 341 -14.56 22.29 8.62
N LYS A 342 -13.74 23.20 8.09
CA LYS A 342 -13.40 24.47 8.77
C LYS A 342 -14.62 25.38 8.93
N THR A 343 -15.46 25.44 7.90
CA THR A 343 -16.66 26.29 7.88
C THR A 343 -17.95 25.53 8.22
N ALA A 344 -17.86 24.22 8.52
CA ALA A 344 -19.00 23.33 8.70
C ALA A 344 -20.06 23.43 7.58
N LEU A 345 -19.62 23.63 6.33
CA LEU A 345 -20.51 23.87 5.19
C LEU A 345 -20.42 22.70 4.20
N THR A 346 -21.55 22.05 3.98
CA THR A 346 -21.71 21.03 2.94
C THR A 346 -22.63 21.54 1.84
N LYS A 347 -22.10 21.61 0.62
CA LYS A 347 -22.84 22.01 -0.57
C LYS A 347 -23.25 20.79 -1.37
N LEU A 348 -24.53 20.67 -1.68
CA LEU A 348 -25.07 19.71 -2.64
C LEU A 348 -25.32 20.45 -3.95
N ILE A 349 -24.67 20.01 -5.02
CA ILE A 349 -24.56 20.74 -6.29
C ILE A 349 -25.15 19.90 -7.41
N GLY A 350 -25.84 20.56 -8.34
CA GLY A 350 -26.39 19.94 -9.54
C GLY A 350 -27.72 19.25 -9.28
N LYS A 351 -28.76 20.06 -9.04
CA LYS A 351 -30.15 19.62 -8.80
C LYS A 351 -30.28 18.62 -7.65
N PRO A 352 -29.83 18.98 -6.44
CA PRO A 352 -29.90 18.09 -5.29
C PRO A 352 -31.33 17.74 -4.90
N ILE A 353 -31.46 16.52 -4.39
CA ILE A 353 -32.65 16.00 -3.72
C ILE A 353 -32.23 15.59 -2.33
N LEU A 354 -32.99 16.04 -1.35
CA LEU A 354 -32.81 15.73 0.05
C LEU A 354 -34.10 15.08 0.55
N TRP A 355 -33.98 13.90 1.15
CA TRP A 355 -35.08 13.26 1.87
C TRP A 355 -34.79 13.36 3.36
N ASN A 356 -35.73 13.94 4.10
CA ASN A 356 -35.70 14.00 5.56
C ASN A 356 -37.02 13.40 6.08
N GLY A 357 -36.95 12.19 6.65
CA GLY A 357 -38.15 11.37 6.85
C GLY A 357 -38.92 11.15 5.55
N GLU A 358 -40.24 11.36 5.56
CA GLU A 358 -41.11 11.22 4.38
C GLU A 358 -41.16 12.47 3.49
N SER A 359 -40.45 13.53 3.88
CA SER A 359 -40.40 14.78 3.11
C SER A 359 -39.25 14.78 2.10
N GLN A 360 -39.56 15.15 0.86
CA GLN A 360 -38.62 15.41 -0.22
C GLN A 360 -38.43 16.91 -0.41
N ILE A 361 -37.19 17.35 -0.43
CA ILE A 361 -36.79 18.73 -0.70
C ILE A 361 -35.94 18.74 -1.96
N THR A 362 -36.22 19.65 -2.90
CA THR A 362 -35.45 19.83 -4.14
C THR A 362 -35.14 21.29 -4.39
N GLY A 363 -34.07 21.57 -5.13
CA GLY A 363 -33.70 22.91 -5.61
C GLY A 363 -32.52 22.83 -6.56
N ASP A 364 -31.95 23.98 -6.95
CA ASP A 364 -30.78 23.98 -7.85
C ASP A 364 -29.46 23.74 -7.10
N ILE A 365 -29.35 24.29 -5.89
CA ILE A 365 -28.21 24.15 -4.97
C ILE A 365 -28.73 24.07 -3.53
N MET A 366 -28.11 23.22 -2.71
CA MET A 366 -28.39 23.18 -1.27
C MET A 366 -27.13 23.37 -0.44
N HIS A 367 -27.28 24.06 0.68
CA HIS A 367 -26.27 24.22 1.70
C HIS A 367 -26.78 23.64 3.01
N LEU A 368 -26.10 22.61 3.51
CA LEU A 368 -26.23 22.12 4.87
C LEU A 368 -25.13 22.78 5.72
N ILE A 369 -25.55 23.51 6.75
CA ILE A 369 -24.68 24.29 7.62
C ILE A 369 -24.73 23.64 9.00
N GLY A 370 -23.57 23.19 9.47
CA GLY A 370 -23.37 22.70 10.82
C GLY A 370 -22.73 23.75 11.73
N ASN A 371 -22.59 23.39 12.99
CA ASN A 371 -21.89 24.18 13.99
C ASN A 371 -20.72 23.37 14.54
N ASN A 372 -19.50 23.88 14.34
CA ASN A 372 -18.28 23.18 14.75
C ASN A 372 -18.08 23.08 16.26
N THR A 373 -18.74 23.94 17.05
CA THR A 373 -18.72 23.92 18.51
C THR A 373 -19.66 22.86 19.05
N THR A 374 -20.91 22.82 18.57
CA THR A 374 -21.91 21.86 19.04
C THR A 374 -21.83 20.50 18.33
N LYS A 375 -21.14 20.43 17.18
CA LYS A 375 -21.07 19.28 16.27
C LYS A 375 -22.43 18.85 15.70
N LYS A 376 -23.43 19.74 15.71
CA LYS A 376 -24.79 19.50 15.21
C LYS A 376 -25.06 20.24 13.90
N LEU A 377 -26.09 19.82 13.17
CA LEU A 377 -26.66 20.60 12.06
C LEU A 377 -27.43 21.81 12.61
N ASP A 378 -27.25 22.97 11.98
CA ASP A 378 -27.94 24.22 12.35
C ASP A 378 -28.98 24.60 11.31
N SER A 379 -28.61 24.63 10.03
CA SER A 379 -29.49 25.15 8.99
C SER A 379 -29.37 24.46 7.63
N LEU A 380 -30.48 24.49 6.90
CA LEU A 380 -30.59 24.12 5.50
C LEU A 380 -30.90 25.38 4.69
N LYS A 381 -30.19 25.60 3.59
CA LYS A 381 -30.56 26.60 2.58
C LYS A 381 -30.72 25.92 1.24
N VAL A 382 -31.91 26.03 0.65
CA VAL A 382 -32.20 25.54 -0.70
C VAL A 382 -32.40 26.77 -1.58
N LEU A 383 -31.61 26.86 -2.64
CA LEU A 383 -31.52 28.04 -3.48
C LEU A 383 -32.08 27.72 -4.86
N ASN A 384 -33.00 28.57 -5.31
CA ASN A 384 -33.72 28.52 -6.58
C ASN A 384 -34.58 27.26 -6.78
N ASN A 385 -35.76 27.46 -7.37
CA ASN A 385 -36.69 26.40 -7.78
C ASN A 385 -36.99 25.38 -6.67
N THR A 386 -37.27 25.89 -5.47
CA THR A 386 -37.44 25.02 -4.31
C THR A 386 -38.81 24.36 -4.31
N PHE A 387 -38.83 23.05 -4.06
CA PHE A 387 -40.02 22.31 -3.65
C PHE A 387 -39.76 21.58 -2.34
N LEU A 388 -40.75 21.62 -1.45
CA LEU A 388 -40.91 20.71 -0.33
C LEU A 388 -42.18 19.90 -0.58
N ILE A 389 -42.05 18.58 -0.62
CA ILE A 389 -43.13 17.66 -0.97
C ILE A 389 -43.18 16.56 0.08
N SER A 390 -44.36 16.26 0.60
CA SER A 390 -44.61 15.04 1.38
C SER A 390 -45.83 14.32 0.85
N ARG A 391 -45.82 12.98 0.90
CA ARG A 391 -46.97 12.18 0.49
C ARG A 391 -48.00 12.17 1.61
N ASP A 392 -49.27 12.37 1.27
CA ASP A 392 -50.36 12.09 2.19
C ASP A 392 -50.44 10.58 2.41
N THR A 393 -50.16 10.12 3.62
CA THR A 393 -50.13 8.68 3.96
C THR A 393 -51.51 8.05 4.01
N LEU A 394 -52.57 8.86 4.12
CA LEU A 394 -53.96 8.44 4.25
C LEU A 394 -54.75 8.61 2.95
N GLY A 395 -54.09 9.05 1.88
CA GLY A 395 -54.70 9.27 0.57
C GLY A 395 -53.71 9.08 -0.59
N THR A 396 -54.09 9.57 -1.76
CA THR A 396 -53.25 9.58 -2.97
C THR A 396 -52.60 10.94 -3.23
N GLY A 397 -52.91 11.93 -2.39
CA GLY A 397 -52.46 13.31 -2.50
C GLY A 397 -51.00 13.55 -2.12
N TYR A 398 -50.51 14.72 -2.49
CA TYR A 398 -49.19 15.22 -2.10
C TYR A 398 -49.34 16.61 -1.51
N ASN A 399 -48.80 16.79 -0.31
CA ASN A 399 -48.60 18.10 0.28
C ASN A 399 -47.37 18.74 -0.37
N GLN A 400 -47.55 19.93 -0.93
CA GLN A 400 -46.58 20.55 -1.82
C GLN A 400 -46.43 22.02 -1.47
N VAL A 401 -45.20 22.46 -1.25
CA VAL A 401 -44.85 23.87 -1.06
C VAL A 401 -43.75 24.21 -2.06
N LYS A 402 -43.98 25.25 -2.86
CA LYS A 402 -43.07 25.75 -3.88
C LYS A 402 -42.68 27.19 -3.55
N GLY A 403 -41.45 27.57 -3.91
CA GLY A 403 -41.02 28.98 -3.90
C GLY A 403 -39.65 29.17 -4.54
N LEU A 404 -39.10 30.38 -4.46
CA LEU A 404 -37.75 30.63 -4.98
C LEU A 404 -36.67 30.03 -4.08
N ASN A 405 -36.73 30.28 -2.77
CA ASN A 405 -35.74 29.83 -1.81
C ASN A 405 -36.41 29.22 -0.58
N LEU A 406 -35.71 28.29 0.08
CA LEU A 406 -36.12 27.72 1.36
C LEU A 406 -34.99 27.85 2.38
N PHE A 407 -35.33 28.32 3.57
CA PHE A 407 -34.44 28.44 4.71
C PHE A 407 -35.00 27.61 5.86
N GLY A 408 -34.29 26.54 6.20
CA GLY A 408 -34.66 25.61 7.24
C GLY A 408 -33.76 25.72 8.47
N LYS A 409 -34.33 25.53 9.66
CA LYS A 409 -33.61 25.37 10.92
C LYS A 409 -33.80 23.97 11.48
N PHE A 410 -32.72 23.41 12.00
CA PHE A 410 -32.74 22.10 12.64
C PHE A 410 -32.88 22.25 14.16
N ARG A 411 -33.69 21.37 14.75
CA ARG A 411 -33.85 21.20 16.20
C ARG A 411 -33.69 19.71 16.50
N ASP A 412 -32.76 19.38 17.40
CA ASP A 412 -32.45 17.99 17.77
C ASP A 412 -32.20 17.05 16.57
N GLY A 413 -31.48 17.57 15.57
CA GLY A 413 -31.12 16.83 14.35
C GLY A 413 -32.24 16.74 13.30
N LYS A 414 -33.45 17.20 13.61
CA LYS A 414 -34.62 17.19 12.70
C LYS A 414 -34.92 18.59 12.18
N LEU A 415 -35.38 18.69 10.93
CA LEU A 415 -35.85 19.95 10.36
C LEU A 415 -37.15 20.38 11.06
N HIS A 416 -37.18 21.60 11.60
CA HIS A 416 -38.30 22.10 12.42
C HIS A 416 -38.93 23.36 11.79
N ASP A 417 -38.21 24.50 11.76
CA ASP A 417 -38.72 25.73 11.13
C ASP A 417 -38.31 25.82 9.67
N VAL A 418 -39.27 26.03 8.77
CA VAL A 418 -39.01 26.13 7.34
C VAL A 418 -39.67 27.37 6.76
N ASP A 419 -38.85 28.31 6.29
CA ASP A 419 -39.29 29.50 5.57
C ASP A 419 -39.11 29.29 4.07
N VAL A 420 -40.21 29.33 3.31
CA VAL A 420 -40.19 29.37 1.84
C VAL A 420 -40.52 30.80 1.40
N ILE A 421 -39.71 31.38 0.51
CA ILE A 421 -39.76 32.80 0.19
C ILE A 421 -39.83 33.03 -1.31
N LYS A 422 -40.65 34.02 -1.69
CA LYS A 422 -40.86 34.61 -3.02
C LYS A 422 -41.59 33.68 -3.98
N ASN A 423 -42.73 34.17 -4.49
CA ASN A 423 -43.65 33.49 -5.40
C ASN A 423 -44.01 32.11 -4.85
N THR A 424 -44.51 32.07 -3.62
CA THR A 424 -44.79 30.82 -2.93
C THR A 424 -46.16 30.30 -3.32
N GLU A 425 -46.24 29.01 -3.59
CA GLU A 425 -47.47 28.31 -3.92
C GLU A 425 -47.58 27.07 -3.02
N VAL A 426 -48.77 26.79 -2.51
CA VAL A 426 -49.05 25.58 -1.73
C VAL A 426 -50.20 24.79 -2.34
N VAL A 427 -50.12 23.48 -2.24
CA VAL A 427 -51.28 22.59 -2.25
C VAL A 427 -51.16 21.69 -1.03
N TYR A 428 -52.12 21.77 -0.12
CA TYR A 428 -52.09 21.05 1.15
C TYR A 428 -53.42 20.35 1.42
N PHE A 429 -53.36 19.04 1.64
CA PHE A 429 -54.50 18.20 1.98
C PHE A 429 -54.74 18.30 3.49
N MET A 430 -55.80 19.00 3.88
CA MET A 430 -56.13 19.24 5.29
C MET A 430 -56.98 18.11 5.83
N ARG A 431 -56.61 17.58 7.00
CA ARG A 431 -57.37 16.53 7.70
C ARG A 431 -57.75 16.98 9.10
N ASN A 432 -58.89 16.48 9.60
CA ASN A 432 -59.30 16.68 10.99
C ASN A 432 -58.65 15.66 11.95
N ASP A 433 -58.96 15.76 13.24
CA ASP A 433 -58.42 14.86 14.28
C ASP A 433 -58.85 13.39 14.08
N ALA A 434 -59.94 13.15 13.35
CA ALA A 434 -60.41 11.82 12.95
C ALA A 434 -59.73 11.30 11.66
N ASN A 435 -58.73 12.02 11.14
CA ASN A 435 -58.00 11.75 9.89
C ASN A 435 -58.85 11.84 8.61
N GLU A 436 -60.02 12.45 8.66
CA GLU A 436 -60.89 12.68 7.50
C GLU A 436 -60.42 13.90 6.72
N LEU A 437 -60.46 13.82 5.38
CA LEU A 437 -60.10 14.95 4.51
C LEU A 437 -61.19 16.03 4.60
N ILE A 438 -60.84 17.22 5.09
CA ILE A 438 -61.77 18.35 5.22
C ILE A 438 -61.69 19.34 4.05
N GLY A 439 -60.62 19.25 3.25
CA GLY A 439 -60.45 20.07 2.06
C GLY A 439 -59.00 20.14 1.59
N ILE A 440 -58.81 20.69 0.39
CA ILE A 440 -57.51 20.92 -0.22
C ILE A 440 -57.28 22.43 -0.25
N ASN A 441 -56.35 22.90 0.58
CA ASN A 441 -55.94 24.30 0.58
C ASN A 441 -54.99 24.54 -0.59
N LYS A 442 -55.35 25.47 -1.47
CA LYS A 442 -54.51 25.93 -2.58
C LYS A 442 -54.33 27.43 -2.46
N ASN A 443 -53.11 27.85 -2.16
CA ASN A 443 -52.81 29.23 -1.84
C ASN A 443 -51.51 29.72 -2.48
N VAL A 444 -51.47 31.01 -2.80
CA VAL A 444 -50.28 31.72 -3.24
C VAL A 444 -49.99 32.89 -2.30
N SER A 445 -48.71 33.11 -2.02
CA SER A 445 -48.28 34.20 -1.15
C SER A 445 -46.84 34.63 -1.44
N SER A 446 -46.34 35.62 -0.69
CA SER A 446 -44.94 36.05 -0.82
C SER A 446 -43.99 35.23 0.06
N LYS A 447 -44.47 34.69 1.17
CA LYS A 447 -43.71 33.85 2.11
C LYS A 447 -44.64 32.86 2.78
N ILE A 448 -44.15 31.63 2.93
CA ILE A 448 -44.78 30.58 3.75
C ILE A 448 -43.80 30.21 4.86
N ASN A 449 -44.27 30.17 6.10
CA ASN A 449 -43.57 29.53 7.21
C ASN A 449 -44.26 28.21 7.53
N LEU A 450 -43.45 27.17 7.74
CA LEU A 450 -43.90 25.84 8.15
C LEU A 450 -43.21 25.49 9.46
N ILE A 451 -43.99 25.00 10.41
CA ILE A 451 -43.48 24.34 11.62
C ILE A 451 -43.69 22.84 11.42
N LEU A 452 -42.59 22.10 11.49
CA LEU A 452 -42.56 20.66 11.32
C LEU A 452 -42.33 19.98 12.68
N GLU A 453 -43.23 19.08 13.04
CA GLU A 453 -43.10 18.20 14.21
C GLU A 453 -43.13 16.74 13.76
N ASN A 454 -42.21 15.93 14.28
CA ASN A 454 -42.06 14.51 13.89
C ASN A 454 -42.01 14.25 12.37
N ASN A 455 -41.41 15.17 11.60
CA ASN A 455 -41.34 15.15 10.12
C ASN A 455 -42.70 15.31 9.40
N ALA A 456 -43.74 15.75 10.11
CA ALA A 456 -45.04 16.14 9.57
C ALA A 456 -45.23 17.66 9.73
N VAL A 457 -46.09 18.24 8.89
CA VAL A 457 -46.41 19.66 8.96
C VAL A 457 -47.45 19.87 10.07
N GLU A 458 -47.10 20.62 11.09
CA GLU A 458 -48.01 20.99 12.19
C GLU A 458 -48.73 22.30 11.87
N THR A 459 -47.98 23.33 11.48
CA THR A 459 -48.52 24.66 11.19
C THR A 459 -48.03 25.18 9.86
N ILE A 460 -48.92 25.79 9.08
CA ILE A 460 -48.60 26.52 7.85
C ILE A 460 -49.11 27.96 8.01
N THR A 461 -48.21 28.93 7.94
CA THR A 461 -48.55 30.35 8.02
C THR A 461 -48.19 31.06 6.71
N PHE A 462 -49.16 31.76 6.14
CA PHE A 462 -49.01 32.51 4.89
C PHE A 462 -48.81 34.00 5.19
N PHE A 463 -47.84 34.62 4.53
CA PHE A 463 -47.52 36.03 4.73
C PHE A 463 -47.52 36.80 3.41
N ASN A 464 -48.10 38.01 3.46
CA ASN A 464 -48.11 39.04 2.41
C ASN A 464 -48.71 38.59 1.07
N LYS A 465 -49.74 39.32 0.62
CA LYS A 465 -50.46 39.04 -0.65
C LYS A 465 -50.95 37.59 -0.70
N VAL A 466 -51.63 37.18 0.35
CA VAL A 466 -52.21 35.85 0.49
C VAL A 466 -53.47 35.81 -0.37
N ASP A 467 -53.48 34.91 -1.35
CA ASP A 467 -54.61 34.67 -2.25
C ASP A 467 -54.77 33.17 -2.42
N GLY A 468 -55.94 32.64 -2.12
CA GLY A 468 -56.18 31.20 -2.17
C GLY A 468 -57.46 30.77 -1.49
N ASP A 469 -57.89 29.58 -1.87
CA ASP A 469 -59.17 29.00 -1.49
C ASP A 469 -58.97 27.58 -0.94
N ILE A 470 -59.96 27.13 -0.19
CA ILE A 470 -60.06 25.75 0.29
C ILE A 470 -61.12 25.06 -0.55
N PHE A 471 -60.74 24.01 -1.27
CA PHE A 471 -61.63 23.27 -2.14
C PHE A 471 -62.01 21.93 -1.51
N PRO A 472 -63.29 21.53 -1.54
CA PRO A 472 -63.66 20.13 -1.44
C PRO A 472 -62.92 19.27 -2.46
N GLU A 473 -62.71 17.97 -2.17
CA GLU A 473 -61.90 17.11 -3.04
C GLU A 473 -62.49 17.01 -4.45
N ASP A 474 -63.80 16.82 -4.56
CA ASP A 474 -64.56 16.70 -5.81
C ASP A 474 -64.59 17.99 -6.66
N GLU A 475 -64.43 19.15 -6.04
CA GLU A 475 -64.42 20.45 -6.74
C GLU A 475 -63.07 20.84 -7.33
N LEU A 476 -61.97 20.24 -6.87
CA LEU A 476 -60.62 20.52 -7.39
C LEU A 476 -60.17 19.42 -8.38
N PRO A 477 -60.11 19.71 -9.69
CA PRO A 477 -59.65 18.75 -10.68
C PRO A 477 -58.26 18.19 -10.37
N GLU A 478 -58.03 16.89 -10.62
CA GLU A 478 -56.77 16.22 -10.26
C GLU A 478 -55.50 16.90 -10.80
N ASN A 479 -55.57 17.46 -12.01
CA ASN A 479 -54.47 18.21 -12.62
C ASN A 479 -54.14 19.50 -11.85
N ALA A 480 -55.12 20.10 -11.17
CA ALA A 480 -54.96 21.31 -10.36
C ALA A 480 -54.47 21.02 -8.92
N ARG A 481 -54.46 19.74 -8.50
CA ARG A 481 -53.94 19.25 -7.21
C ARG A 481 -52.42 19.07 -7.20
N LYS A 482 -51.73 19.31 -8.32
CA LYS A 482 -50.26 19.25 -8.43
C LYS A 482 -49.69 20.58 -8.90
N LEU A 483 -48.69 21.09 -8.18
CA LEU A 483 -48.00 22.31 -8.55
C LEU A 483 -47.19 22.09 -9.83
N LYS A 484 -47.18 23.08 -10.73
CA LYS A 484 -46.41 22.99 -11.97
C LYS A 484 -44.91 22.81 -11.67
N GLY A 485 -44.31 21.76 -12.23
CA GLY A 485 -42.90 21.41 -12.02
C GLY A 485 -42.64 20.49 -10.83
N MET A 486 -43.68 20.12 -10.07
CA MET A 486 -43.57 19.12 -9.02
C MET A 486 -43.19 17.76 -9.61
N VAL A 487 -42.17 17.13 -9.01
CA VAL A 487 -41.74 15.77 -9.33
C VAL A 487 -41.49 15.03 -8.03
N TRP A 488 -42.33 14.02 -7.75
CA TRP A 488 -42.07 13.08 -6.67
C TRP A 488 -41.01 12.06 -7.09
N ARG A 489 -39.98 11.88 -6.27
CA ARG A 489 -38.85 10.96 -6.50
C ARG A 489 -38.64 10.02 -5.31
N GLY A 490 -39.72 9.64 -4.62
CA GLY A 490 -39.66 8.75 -3.46
C GLY A 490 -39.06 7.37 -3.76
N ASP A 491 -39.20 6.88 -4.99
CA ASP A 491 -38.61 5.60 -5.42
C ASP A 491 -37.07 5.62 -5.49
N GLU A 492 -36.48 6.82 -5.55
CA GLU A 492 -35.01 7.01 -5.55
C GLU A 492 -34.44 7.25 -4.15
N ARG A 493 -35.29 7.25 -3.12
CA ARG A 493 -34.86 7.45 -1.74
C ARG A 493 -33.91 6.35 -1.31
N ILE A 494 -32.81 6.77 -0.69
CA ILE A 494 -31.78 5.89 -0.15
C ILE A 494 -32.22 5.48 1.25
N LYS A 495 -32.53 4.19 1.45
CA LYS A 495 -33.10 3.67 2.70
C LYS A 495 -32.06 3.00 3.59
N SER A 496 -30.89 2.70 3.05
CA SER A 496 -29.79 2.08 3.77
C SER A 496 -28.43 2.65 3.34
N LYS A 497 -27.41 2.38 4.15
CA LYS A 497 -26.01 2.70 3.82
C LYS A 497 -25.50 1.98 2.57
N ASP A 498 -26.14 0.88 2.15
CA ASP A 498 -25.75 0.10 0.98
C ASP A 498 -26.44 0.60 -0.30
N ASP A 499 -27.57 1.30 -0.16
CA ASP A 499 -28.33 1.88 -1.29
C ASP A 499 -27.65 3.11 -1.92
N ILE A 500 -26.57 3.60 -1.31
CA ILE A 500 -25.77 4.71 -1.87
C ILE A 500 -24.96 4.27 -3.12
N PHE A 501 -24.87 2.97 -3.39
CA PHE A 501 -24.11 2.41 -4.51
C PHE A 501 -25.04 1.90 -5.62
N SER A 502 -24.56 1.99 -6.86
CA SER A 502 -25.26 1.38 -8.00
C SER A 502 -25.07 -0.15 -8.06
N ALA A 503 -25.95 -0.84 -8.80
CA ALA A 503 -25.85 -2.29 -9.02
C ALA A 503 -24.49 -2.69 -9.62
N GLU A 504 -24.03 -1.95 -10.66
CA GLU A 504 -22.70 -2.15 -11.27
C GLU A 504 -21.55 -2.06 -10.26
N GLU A 505 -21.66 -1.16 -9.27
CA GLU A 505 -20.64 -1.02 -8.21
C GLU A 505 -20.71 -2.13 -7.17
N ASN A 506 -21.90 -2.66 -6.88
CA ASN A 506 -22.07 -3.83 -6.03
C ASN A 506 -21.44 -5.06 -6.71
N GLU A 507 -21.75 -5.31 -7.98
CA GLU A 507 -21.19 -6.41 -8.76
C GLU A 507 -19.65 -6.35 -8.86
N LEU A 508 -19.11 -5.17 -9.16
CA LEU A 508 -17.66 -4.97 -9.20
C LEU A 508 -17.02 -5.22 -7.83
N ASN A 509 -17.66 -4.76 -6.74
CA ASN A 509 -17.17 -5.01 -5.39
C ASN A 509 -17.13 -6.49 -5.06
N ASP A 510 -18.20 -7.22 -5.36
CA ASP A 510 -18.28 -8.65 -5.04
C ASP A 510 -17.22 -9.44 -5.79
N LYS A 511 -17.00 -9.10 -7.08
CA LYS A 511 -15.90 -9.64 -7.87
C LYS A 511 -14.54 -9.36 -7.22
N LEU A 512 -14.24 -8.11 -6.88
CA LEU A 512 -12.93 -7.72 -6.33
C LEU A 512 -12.69 -8.29 -4.92
N ILE A 513 -13.73 -8.37 -4.09
CA ILE A 513 -13.66 -9.03 -2.78
C ILE A 513 -13.39 -10.53 -2.94
N LYS A 514 -14.05 -11.20 -3.89
CA LYS A 514 -13.79 -12.61 -4.20
C LYS A 514 -12.36 -12.82 -4.68
N GLU A 515 -11.88 -12.03 -5.64
CA GLU A 515 -10.49 -12.11 -6.12
C GLU A 515 -9.46 -11.86 -5.00
N GLY A 516 -9.75 -10.97 -4.05
CA GLY A 516 -8.90 -10.74 -2.88
C GLY A 516 -8.86 -11.95 -1.94
N LYS A 517 -10.01 -12.56 -1.67
CA LYS A 517 -10.12 -13.80 -0.87
C LYS A 517 -9.40 -14.97 -1.55
N ASP A 518 -9.61 -15.17 -2.84
CA ASP A 518 -8.98 -16.23 -3.62
C ASP A 518 -7.45 -16.08 -3.60
N GLU A 519 -6.93 -14.85 -3.75
CA GLU A 519 -5.49 -14.57 -3.66
C GLU A 519 -4.93 -14.77 -2.24
N ALA A 520 -5.71 -14.44 -1.21
CA ALA A 520 -5.32 -14.66 0.18
C ALA A 520 -5.33 -16.15 0.58
N ALA A 521 -6.20 -16.96 -0.05
CA ALA A 521 -6.30 -18.40 0.18
C ALA A 521 -5.16 -19.21 -0.47
N LYS A 522 -4.56 -18.71 -1.56
CA LYS A 522 -3.37 -19.34 -2.16
C LYS A 522 -2.24 -19.46 -1.15
N GLU A 523 -1.45 -20.52 -1.24
CA GLU A 523 -0.28 -20.72 -0.39
C GLU A 523 0.63 -19.48 -0.38
N ASN A 524 1.10 -19.11 0.82
CA ASN A 524 1.98 -17.98 1.00
C ASN A 524 3.39 -18.35 0.54
N VAL A 525 3.66 -18.29 -0.77
CA VAL A 525 5.01 -18.53 -1.33
C VAL A 525 5.80 -17.23 -1.54
N PRO A 526 7.15 -17.24 -1.50
CA PRO A 526 7.97 -16.07 -1.81
C PRO A 526 7.61 -15.44 -3.17
N MET A 527 7.79 -14.13 -3.29
CA MET A 527 7.55 -13.44 -4.56
C MET A 527 8.48 -13.97 -5.64
N LYS A 528 7.96 -14.22 -6.84
CA LYS A 528 8.80 -14.53 -8.00
C LYS A 528 9.79 -13.37 -8.22
N VAL A 529 11.07 -13.73 -8.32
CA VAL A 529 12.13 -12.76 -8.61
C VAL A 529 11.85 -12.12 -9.97
N ARG A 530 11.82 -10.79 -10.01
CA ARG A 530 11.53 -10.04 -11.24
C ARG A 530 12.65 -10.26 -12.27
N GLU A 531 12.29 -10.37 -13.55
CA GLU A 531 13.25 -10.50 -14.66
C GLU A 531 14.29 -9.37 -14.70
N GLU A 532 13.90 -8.16 -14.28
CA GLU A 532 14.80 -7.01 -14.16
C GLU A 532 15.91 -7.20 -13.12
N THR A 533 15.67 -8.05 -12.11
CA THR A 533 16.66 -8.45 -11.11
C THR A 533 17.68 -9.39 -11.73
N LEU A 534 17.19 -10.44 -12.37
CA LEU A 534 18.02 -11.52 -12.93
C LEU A 534 18.85 -11.04 -14.11
N ASN A 535 18.29 -10.15 -14.94
CA ASN A 535 18.94 -9.65 -16.15
C ASN A 535 19.56 -8.25 -15.97
N TYR A 536 19.73 -7.77 -14.72
CA TYR A 536 20.22 -6.42 -14.45
C TYR A 536 21.58 -6.16 -15.11
N ASP A 537 22.50 -7.10 -14.99
CA ASP A 537 23.86 -6.98 -15.54
C ASP A 537 23.91 -7.18 -17.06
N LYS A 538 22.94 -7.90 -17.66
CA LYS A 538 22.86 -8.11 -19.11
C LYS A 538 22.45 -6.85 -19.89
N LYS A 539 21.79 -5.90 -19.22
CA LYS A 539 21.33 -4.64 -19.83
C LYS A 539 22.33 -3.49 -19.74
N LYS A 540 23.50 -3.67 -19.10
CA LYS A 540 24.56 -2.66 -19.07
C LYS A 540 25.66 -3.05 -20.05
N PRO A 541 25.95 -2.24 -21.10
CA PRO A 541 27.16 -2.47 -21.88
C PRO A 541 28.36 -2.35 -20.94
N ALA A 542 29.26 -3.33 -21.01
CA ALA A 542 30.52 -3.31 -20.27
C ALA A 542 31.21 -1.96 -20.51
N VAL A 543 31.35 -1.16 -19.45
CA VAL A 543 32.17 0.06 -19.49
C VAL A 543 33.58 -0.41 -19.78
N LYS A 544 34.05 -0.26 -21.02
CA LYS A 544 35.46 -0.47 -21.37
C LYS A 544 36.29 0.43 -20.44
N ALA A 545 37.12 -0.18 -19.62
CA ALA A 545 38.10 0.53 -18.80
C ALA A 545 38.90 1.46 -19.72
N LYS A 546 38.82 2.78 -19.47
CA LYS A 546 39.68 3.75 -20.16
C LYS A 546 41.12 3.50 -19.71
N VAL A 547 41.93 2.98 -20.62
CA VAL A 547 43.39 2.93 -20.47
C VAL A 547 43.89 4.38 -20.31
N PRO A 548 44.75 4.69 -19.31
CA PRO A 548 45.29 6.03 -19.17
C PRO A 548 46.16 6.40 -20.39
N PRO A 549 46.13 7.65 -20.87
CA PRO A 549 46.95 8.04 -22.01
C PRO A 549 48.43 8.02 -21.61
N LYS A 550 49.27 7.37 -22.44
CA LYS A 550 50.73 7.44 -22.35
C LYS A 550 51.17 8.90 -22.46
N LYS A 551 51.96 9.37 -21.48
CA LYS A 551 52.69 10.64 -21.56
C LYS A 551 53.52 10.66 -22.85
N LYS A 552 53.32 11.69 -23.68
CA LYS A 552 54.22 12.02 -24.78
C LYS A 552 55.28 12.97 -24.23
N ASP A 553 56.54 12.59 -24.39
CA ASP A 553 57.69 13.45 -24.17
C ASP A 553 57.61 14.68 -25.08
N ILE A 554 57.56 15.87 -24.48
CA ILE A 554 57.71 17.13 -25.20
C ILE A 554 59.21 17.39 -25.29
N LYS A 555 59.79 17.14 -26.47
CA LYS A 555 61.07 17.72 -26.84
C LYS A 555 60.85 19.18 -27.21
N GLU A 556 61.37 20.07 -26.36
CA GLU A 556 61.65 21.46 -26.71
C GLU A 556 62.47 21.52 -28.02
N LYS A 557 61.96 22.28 -28.99
CA LYS A 557 62.75 22.83 -30.08
C LYS A 557 62.62 24.34 -30.05
N THR A 558 63.75 24.96 -29.75
CA THR A 558 64.09 26.37 -29.87
C THR A 558 64.08 26.87 -31.32
N LYS A 559 64.07 28.21 -31.45
CA LYS A 559 64.18 29.10 -32.65
C LYS A 559 62.82 29.53 -33.23
N LYS A 560 62.52 30.81 -33.40
CA LYS A 560 63.34 32.04 -33.50
C LYS A 560 62.50 33.23 -33.03
#